data_AF-A0A0C9ZZM4-F1
#
_entry.id   AF-A0A0C9ZZM4-F1
#
_cell.length_a   1.000
_cell.length_b   1.000
_cell.length_c   1.000
_cell.angle_alpha   90.00
_cell.angle_beta   90.00
_cell.angle_gamma   90.00
#
_symmetry.space_group_name_H-M   'P 1'
#
loop_
_entity.id
_entity.type
_entity.pdbx_description
1 polymer ?
#
loop_
_entity_poly.entity_id
_entity_poly.type
_entity_poly.pdbx_seq_one_letter_code
_entity_poly.pdbx_strand_id
1 'polypeptide(L)' 'MRSTPTDSIEAHANLLPIPLLLQKICHRATVRLATLPQTHPLHSKLKWITNHNVQAHRSSLHNLLHSFRIFPKDTETIDP' A
#
# COMPACT_ATOMS: atom_id res chain seq x y z
N MET A 1 22.45 20.39 -3.29
CA MET A 1 21.61 19.42 -2.54
C MET A 1 22.15 19.33 -1.13
N ARG A 2 21.33 19.51 -0.10
CA ARG A 2 21.73 19.39 1.30
C ARG A 2 21.43 17.96 1.75
N SER A 3 22.38 17.04 1.59
CA SER A 3 22.28 15.66 2.08
C SER A 3 22.92 15.58 3.46
N THR A 4 22.26 14.90 4.38
CA THR A 4 22.86 14.57 5.68
C THR A 4 23.92 13.48 5.49
N PRO A 5 24.91 13.35 6.40
CA PRO A 5 25.86 12.25 6.36
C PRO A 5 25.19 10.87 6.32
N THR A 6 24.03 10.74 6.97
CA THR A 6 23.19 9.54 6.96
C THR A 6 22.65 9.24 5.56
N ASP A 7 22.13 10.24 4.83
CA ASP A 7 21.61 10.05 3.47
C ASP A 7 22.71 9.53 2.51
N SER A 8 23.96 9.94 2.73
CA SER A 8 25.11 9.44 1.96
C SER A 8 25.36 7.96 2.23
N ILE A 9 25.38 7.54 3.51
CA ILE A 9 25.57 6.13 3.89
C ILE A 9 24.42 5.26 3.36
N GLU A 10 23.18 5.74 3.48
CA GLU A 10 22.00 5.06 2.93
C GLU A 10 22.08 4.88 1.42
N ALA A 11 22.49 5.92 0.68
CA ALA A 11 22.71 5.84 -0.77
C ALA A 11 23.80 4.83 -1.13
N HIS A 12 24.92 4.81 -0.39
CA HIS A 12 25.99 3.82 -0.60
C HIS A 12 25.53 2.39 -0.29
N ALA A 13 24.60 2.22 0.65
CA ALA A 13 23.98 0.94 0.98
C ALA A 13 22.86 0.53 0.00
N ASN A 14 22.59 1.31 -1.05
CA ASN A 14 21.42 1.16 -1.94
C ASN A 14 20.09 1.12 -1.18
N LEU A 15 20.02 1.79 -0.03
CA LEU A 15 18.80 1.94 0.74
C LEU A 15 18.04 3.17 0.27
N LEU A 16 16.72 3.05 0.20
CA LEU A 16 15.86 4.20 0.03
C LEU A 16 15.84 4.98 1.36
N PRO A 17 15.72 6.32 1.33
CA PRO A 17 15.39 7.10 2.50
C PRO A 17 14.14 6.53 3.21
N ILE A 18 14.11 6.59 4.54
CA ILE A 18 13.05 5.99 5.37
C ILE A 18 11.62 6.26 4.84
N PRO A 19 11.22 7.49 4.46
CA PRO A 19 9.88 7.75 3.95
C PRO A 19 9.54 6.92 2.69
N LEU A 20 10.52 6.74 1.82
CA LEU A 20 10.36 5.97 0.57
C LEU A 20 10.36 4.46 0.84
N LEU A 21 11.14 3.99 1.82
CA LEU A 21 11.05 2.59 2.29
C LEU A 21 9.65 2.27 2.81
N LEU A 22 9.10 3.15 3.66
CA LEU A 22 7.75 2.99 4.19
C LEU A 22 6.72 2.95 3.07
N GLN A 23 6.79 3.88 2.12
CA GLN A 23 5.90 3.88 0.95
C GLN A 23 6.02 2.59 0.14
N LYS A 24 7.23 2.08 -0.10
CA LYS A 24 7.45 0.82 -0.83
C LYS A 24 6.83 -0.37 -0.11
N ILE A 25 7.00 -0.45 1.22
CA ILE A 25 6.42 -1.53 2.04
C ILE A 25 4.89 -1.45 2.02
N CYS A 26 4.33 -0.25 2.25
CA CYS A 26 2.89 -0.01 2.23
C CYS A 26 2.28 -0.29 0.85
N HIS A 27 2.94 0.12 -0.23
CA HIS A 27 2.52 -0.14 -1.59
C HIS A 27 2.49 -1.65 -1.87
N ARG A 28 3.57 -2.38 -1.54
CA ARG A 28 3.63 -3.84 -1.69
C ARG A 28 2.53 -4.55 -0.90
N ALA A 29 2.28 -4.12 0.33
CA ALA A 29 1.19 -4.67 1.14
C ALA A 29 -0.17 -4.40 0.50
N THR A 30 -0.39 -3.19 -0.03
CA THR A 30 -1.63 -2.80 -0.70
C THR A 30 -1.87 -3.63 -1.97
N VAL A 31 -0.84 -3.85 -2.79
CA VAL A 31 -0.92 -4.74 -3.96
C VAL A 31 -1.33 -6.15 -3.53
N ARG A 32 -0.65 -6.73 -2.54
CA ARG A 32 -0.99 -8.08 -2.05
C ARG A 32 -2.42 -8.19 -1.54
N LEU A 33 -2.93 -7.15 -0.88
CA LEU A 33 -4.32 -7.12 -0.43
C LEU A 33 -5.30 -7.04 -1.61
N ALA A 34 -4.96 -6.28 -2.66
CA ALA A 34 -5.79 -6.13 -3.84
C ALA A 34 -5.89 -7.43 -4.67
N THR A 35 -4.80 -8.20 -4.73
CA THR A 35 -4.74 -9.49 -5.46
C THR A 35 -5.35 -10.67 -4.70
N LEU A 36 -5.94 -10.46 -3.52
CA LEU A 36 -6.51 -11.55 -2.71
C LEU A 36 -7.73 -12.18 -3.39
N PRO A 37 -7.86 -13.53 -3.36
CA PRO A 37 -9.02 -14.21 -3.92
C PRO A 37 -10.30 -13.91 -3.15
N GLN A 38 -11.44 -14.09 -3.83
CA GLN A 38 -12.76 -13.83 -3.26
C GLN A 38 -13.07 -14.73 -2.05
N THR A 39 -12.41 -15.88 -1.95
CA THR A 39 -12.47 -16.80 -0.81
C THR A 39 -11.84 -16.22 0.46
N HIS A 40 -10.96 -15.22 0.34
CA HIS A 40 -10.27 -14.64 1.47
C HIS A 40 -11.21 -13.72 2.27
N PRO A 41 -11.27 -13.82 3.62
CA PRO A 41 -12.22 -13.05 4.45
C PRO A 41 -12.08 -11.53 4.30
N LEU A 42 -10.86 -11.05 4.04
CA LEU A 42 -10.61 -9.62 3.84
C LEU A 42 -11.09 -9.10 2.48
N HIS A 43 -11.28 -9.96 1.46
CA HIS A 43 -11.66 -9.52 0.11
C HIS A 43 -13.00 -8.76 0.12
N SER A 44 -14.00 -9.27 0.85
CA SER A 44 -15.30 -8.61 1.00
C SER A 44 -15.16 -7.22 1.64
N LYS A 45 -14.35 -7.09 2.69
CA LYS A 45 -14.14 -5.82 3.36
C LYS A 45 -13.37 -4.82 2.49
N LEU A 46 -12.34 -5.29 1.77
CA LEU A 46 -11.57 -4.46 0.85
C LEU A 46 -12.47 -3.92 -0.26
N LYS A 47 -13.28 -4.77 -0.89
CA LYS A 47 -14.26 -4.36 -1.91
C LYS A 47 -15.26 -3.32 -1.37
N TRP A 48 -15.71 -3.48 -0.13
CA TRP A 48 -16.60 -2.49 0.50
C TRP A 48 -15.89 -1.14 0.68
N ILE A 49 -14.66 -1.15 1.22
CA ILE A 49 -13.83 0.04 1.44
C ILE A 49 -13.58 0.79 0.13
N THR A 50 -13.21 0.08 -0.93
CA THR A 50 -12.91 0.71 -2.23
C THR A 50 -14.13 1.38 -2.86
N ASN A 51 -15.32 0.82 -2.62
CA ASN A 51 -16.57 1.36 -3.15
C ASN A 51 -17.14 2.49 -2.28
N HIS A 52 -16.83 2.50 -0.98
CA HIS A 52 -17.38 3.44 -0.01
C HIS A 52 -16.27 4.27 0.60
N ASN A 53 -15.97 5.39 -0.04
CA ASN A 53 -15.02 6.35 0.52
C ASN A 53 -15.69 7.18 1.61
N VAL A 54 -15.44 6.83 2.87
CA VAL A 54 -15.96 7.56 4.04
C VAL A 54 -15.20 8.88 4.23
N GLN A 55 -15.90 9.96 4.54
CA GLN A 55 -15.28 11.28 4.80
C GLN A 55 -14.66 11.38 6.20
N ALA A 56 -15.26 10.75 7.21
CA ALA A 56 -14.78 10.76 8.60
C ALA A 56 -14.31 9.36 9.05
N HIS A 57 -13.41 9.31 10.03
CA HIS A 57 -12.91 8.06 10.63
C HIS A 57 -12.35 7.03 9.63
N ARG A 58 -11.58 7.51 8.64
CA ARG A 58 -10.92 6.64 7.66
C ARG A 58 -9.97 5.68 8.36
N SER A 59 -10.21 4.39 8.19
CA SER A 59 -9.28 3.37 8.68
C SER A 59 -7.98 3.40 7.89
N SER A 60 -6.91 2.81 8.45
CA SER A 60 -5.62 2.71 7.75
C SER A 60 -5.74 2.03 6.38
N LEU A 61 -6.66 1.07 6.23
CA LEU A 61 -6.96 0.43 4.95
C LEU A 61 -7.59 1.39 3.93
N HIS A 62 -8.49 2.29 4.35
CA HIS A 62 -9.02 3.33 3.47
C HIS A 62 -7.88 4.22 2.97
N ASN A 63 -7.02 4.66 3.88
CA ASN A 63 -5.90 5.54 3.54
C ASN A 63 -4.94 4.86 2.57
N LEU A 64 -4.58 3.59 2.80
CA LEU A 64 -3.69 2.85 1.90
C LEU A 64 -4.29 2.66 0.49
N LEU A 65 -5.51 2.12 0.40
CA LEU A 65 -6.15 1.83 -0.90
C LEU A 65 -6.38 3.10 -1.71
N HIS A 66 -6.88 4.17 -1.08
CA HIS A 66 -7.15 5.43 -1.79
C HIS A 66 -5.89 6.25 -2.07
N SER A 67 -4.85 6.17 -1.21
CA SER A 67 -3.59 6.87 -1.44
C SER A 67 -2.81 6.27 -2.61
N PHE A 68 -2.79 4.93 -2.73
CA PHE A 68 -2.08 4.25 -3.82
C PHE A 68 -2.96 4.02 -5.05
N ARG A 69 -4.28 4.21 -4.95
CA ARG A 69 -5.27 3.98 -6.02
C ARG A 69 -5.18 2.58 -6.61
N ILE A 70 -5.02 1.59 -5.75
CA ILE A 70 -4.98 0.17 -6.10
C ILE A 70 -6.26 -0.45 -5.59
N PHE A 71 -7.04 -1.02 -6.51
CA PHE A 71 -8.35 -1.57 -6.19
C PHE A 71 -8.43 -3.04 -6.61
N PRO A 72 -9.04 -3.93 -5.78
CA PRO A 72 -9.20 -5.34 -6.13
C PRO A 72 -9.92 -5.59 -7.45
N LYS A 73 -10.72 -4.62 -7.93
CA LYS A 73 -11.45 -4.71 -9.20
C LYS A 73 -10.53 -4.62 -10.42
N ASP A 74 -9.45 -3.86 -10.30
CA ASP A 74 -8.56 -3.53 -11.41
C ASP A 74 -7.27 -4.38 -11.39
N THR A 75 -7.11 -5.22 -10.37
CA THR A 75 -5.95 -6.09 -10.18
C THR A 75 -6.30 -7.55 -10.43
N GLU A 76 -5.37 -8.28 -11.03
CA GLU A 76 -5.48 -9.73 -11.19
C GLU A 76 -5.49 -10.43 -9.83
N THR A 77 -6.37 -11.40 -9.68
CA THR A 77 -6.45 -12.24 -8.49
C THR A 77 -5.37 -13.32 -8.57
N ILE A 78 -4.62 -13.51 -7.49
CA ILE A 78 -3.64 -14.60 -7.38
C ILE A 78 -4.26 -15.69 -6.51
N ASP A 79 -4.67 -16.78 -7.14
CA ASP A 79 -5.09 -18.00 -6.43
C ASP A 79 -3.86 -18.77 -5.91
N PRO A 80 -3.95 -19.40 -4.73
CA PRO A 80 -2.84 -20.13 -4.10
C PRO A 80 -2.49 -21.45 -4.80
#